data_AF-A0A6P0RU47-F1
#
_entry.id   AF-A0A6P0RU47-F1
#
_cell.length_a   1.000
_cell.length_b   1.000
_cell.length_c   1.000
_cell.angle_alpha   90.00
_cell.angle_beta   90.00
_cell.angle_gamma   90.00
#
_symmetry.space_group_name_H-M   'P 1'
#
loop_
_entity.id
_entity.type
_entity.pdbx_description
1 polymer ?
#
loop_
_entity_poly.entity_id
_entity_poly.type
_entity_poly.pdbx_seq_one_letter_code
_entity_poly.pdbx_strand_id
1 'polypeptide(L)'
;MNRPRTADLTKLQVVCSLFKPLIGDDLYLARQIKESIETALSEKAGTTDEFLFKARELSSNLEIDSPDESVRHIDLSDSPFSMLCLRAKLLTAIKGLCRFGQSTLLLSGLKEALCPTGRRWSPKKAQDYQDAIAFARDFCQQRSLPRSQINLVIY
;
A
#
# COMPACT_ATOMS: atom_id res chain seq x y z
N MET A 1 10.95 2.80 -19.00
CA MET A 1 11.65 3.25 -17.78
C MET A 1 10.83 4.39 -17.17
N ASN A 2 10.09 4.16 -16.06
CA ASN A 2 9.45 5.23 -15.26
C ASN A 2 8.93 4.70 -13.90
N ARG A 3 9.72 3.83 -13.23
CA ARG A 3 9.36 3.19 -11.93
C ARG A 3 9.67 3.98 -10.63
N PRO A 4 10.47 5.07 -10.56
CA PRO A 4 10.76 5.70 -9.27
C PRO A 4 9.58 6.56 -8.75
N ARG A 5 8.80 7.16 -9.67
CA ARG A 5 7.75 8.11 -9.31
C ARG A 5 6.55 7.48 -8.59
N THR A 6 6.20 6.24 -8.94
CA THR A 6 5.10 5.52 -8.27
C THR A 6 5.50 5.08 -6.86
N ALA A 7 6.71 4.53 -6.69
CA ALA A 7 7.21 4.16 -5.38
C ALA A 7 7.35 5.38 -4.45
N ASP A 8 7.82 6.52 -4.96
CA ASP A 8 7.89 7.77 -4.21
C ASP A 8 6.52 8.28 -3.76
N LEU A 9 5.51 8.21 -4.65
CA LEU A 9 4.13 8.60 -4.33
C LEU A 9 3.51 7.65 -3.31
N THR A 10 3.76 6.34 -3.41
CA THR A 10 3.30 5.36 -2.42
C THR A 10 3.89 5.67 -1.05
N LYS A 11 5.19 5.93 -0.96
CA LYS A 11 5.86 6.31 0.30
C LYS A 11 5.28 7.60 0.90
N LEU A 12 5.03 8.62 0.08
CA LEU A 12 4.35 9.84 0.53
C LEU A 12 2.94 9.53 1.04
N GLN A 13 2.18 8.69 0.36
CA GLN A 13 0.83 8.33 0.78
C GLN A 13 0.80 7.52 2.09
N VAL A 14 1.82 6.70 2.33
CA VAL A 14 2.05 6.04 3.62
C VAL A 14 2.27 7.08 4.71
N VAL A 15 3.14 8.06 4.48
CA VAL A 15 3.42 9.13 5.44
C VAL A 15 2.16 9.96 5.73
N CYS A 16 1.43 10.39 4.70
CA CYS A 16 0.18 11.13 4.89
C CYS A 16 -0.91 10.32 5.61
N SER A 17 -0.85 8.98 5.56
CA SER A 17 -1.82 8.11 6.24
C SER A 17 -1.45 7.86 7.71
N LEU A 18 -0.17 7.61 7.99
CA LEU A 18 0.32 7.31 9.34
C LEU A 18 0.45 8.57 10.20
N PHE A 19 1.00 9.64 9.63
CA PHE A 19 1.28 10.88 10.34
C PHE A 19 0.16 11.91 10.19
N LYS A 20 -1.03 11.52 9.73
CA LYS A 20 -2.16 12.44 9.53
C LYS A 20 -2.45 13.34 10.74
N PRO A 21 -2.42 12.86 11.99
CA PRO A 21 -2.64 13.73 13.16
C PRO A 21 -1.56 14.81 13.34
N LEU A 22 -0.33 14.55 12.87
CA LEU A 22 0.83 15.44 12.99
C LEU A 22 0.98 16.37 11.77
N ILE A 23 0.65 15.88 10.58
CA ILE A 23 0.80 16.59 9.31
C ILE A 23 -0.40 17.50 9.02
N GLY A 24 -1.63 17.04 9.33
CA GLY A 24 -2.84 17.68 8.82
C GLY A 24 -2.84 17.72 7.29
N ASP A 25 -2.80 18.92 6.72
CA ASP A 25 -2.77 19.19 5.27
C ASP A 25 -1.38 19.69 4.77
N ASP A 26 -0.35 19.67 5.63
CA ASP A 26 0.99 20.18 5.27
C ASP A 26 1.82 19.17 4.46
N LEU A 27 1.72 19.26 3.13
CA LEU A 27 2.49 18.43 2.21
C LEU A 27 4.01 18.63 2.31
N TYR A 28 4.48 19.78 2.80
CA TYR A 28 5.90 20.03 2.97
C TYR A 28 6.44 19.21 4.15
N LEU A 29 5.71 19.18 5.27
CA LEU A 29 6.04 18.35 6.42
C LEU A 29 5.98 16.86 6.09
N ALA A 30 4.98 16.43 5.31
CA ALA A 30 4.90 15.05 4.80
C ALA A 30 6.17 14.64 4.01
N ARG A 31 6.68 15.56 3.18
CA ARG A 31 7.89 15.33 2.40
C ARG A 31 9.13 15.25 3.30
N GLN A 32 9.27 16.13 4.29
CA GLN A 32 10.40 16.10 5.22
C GLN A 32 10.45 14.80 6.03
N ILE A 33 9.30 14.31 6.49
CA ILE A 33 9.22 13.04 7.22
C ILE A 33 9.62 11.88 6.31
N LYS A 34 9.14 11.86 5.06
CA LYS A 34 9.56 10.86 4.06
C LYS A 34 11.09 10.87 3.87
N GLU A 35 11.67 12.03 3.60
CA GLU A 35 13.12 12.18 3.35
C GLU A 35 13.94 11.77 4.59
N SER A 36 13.44 12.06 5.79
CA SER A 36 14.06 11.64 7.05
C SER A 36 14.05 10.11 7.21
N ILE A 37 12.93 9.45 6.90
CA ILE A 37 12.83 7.97 6.94
C ILE A 37 13.74 7.33 5.90
N GLU A 38 13.80 7.90 4.68
CA GLU A 38 14.69 7.41 3.61
C GLU A 38 16.16 7.56 3.97
N THR A 39 16.53 8.69 4.59
CA THR A 39 17.90 8.91 5.09
C THR A 39 18.27 7.88 6.16
N ALA A 40 17.35 7.58 7.07
CA ALA A 40 17.54 6.57 8.12
C ALA A 40 17.65 5.14 7.58
N LEU A 41 17.08 4.85 6.41
CA LEU A 41 17.14 3.54 5.74
C LEU A 41 18.40 3.34 4.88
N SER A 42 19.27 4.35 4.77
CA SER A 42 20.42 4.41 3.83
C SER A 42 20.00 4.53 2.35
N GLU A 43 20.78 5.27 1.56
CA GLU A 43 20.47 5.75 0.20
C GLU A 43 20.08 4.65 -0.82
N LYS A 44 20.35 3.37 -0.52
CA LYS A 44 19.85 2.23 -1.30
C LYS A 44 18.44 1.88 -0.85
N ALA A 45 17.48 2.71 -1.27
CA ALA A 45 16.04 2.55 -1.11
C ALA A 45 15.60 1.14 -0.71
N GLY A 46 15.40 0.95 0.60
CA GLY A 46 14.77 -0.24 1.14
C GLY A 46 13.43 -0.51 0.43
N THR A 47 13.04 -1.78 0.41
CA THR A 47 11.73 -2.20 -0.12
C THR A 47 10.60 -1.36 0.50
N THR A 48 9.44 -1.27 -0.17
CA THR A 48 8.30 -0.52 0.42
C THR A 48 7.89 -1.08 1.77
N ASP A 49 8.10 -2.38 1.99
CA ASP A 49 7.95 -3.06 3.28
C ASP A 49 8.89 -2.50 4.35
N GLU A 50 10.18 -2.33 4.04
CA GLU A 50 11.16 -1.73 4.97
C GLU A 50 10.82 -0.28 5.30
N PHE A 51 10.38 0.49 4.30
CA PHE A 51 9.90 1.85 4.51
C PHE A 51 8.66 1.87 5.41
N LEU A 52 7.68 1.01 5.16
CA LEU A 52 6.46 0.91 5.97
C LEU A 52 6.79 0.49 7.41
N PHE A 53 7.71 -0.46 7.58
CA PHE A 53 8.16 -0.91 8.89
C PHE A 53 8.81 0.23 9.68
N LYS A 54 9.74 0.98 9.07
CA LYS A 54 10.37 2.13 9.72
C LYS A 54 9.40 3.29 9.97
N ALA A 55 8.48 3.54 9.04
CA ALA A 55 7.46 4.57 9.24
C ALA A 55 6.55 4.24 10.44
N ARG A 56 6.19 2.95 10.61
CA ARG A 56 5.44 2.48 11.79
C ARG A 56 6.26 2.62 13.08
N GLU A 57 7.49 2.14 13.09
CA GLU A 57 8.40 2.29 14.24
C GLU A 57 8.50 3.76 14.69
N LEU A 58 8.64 4.68 13.73
CA LEU A 58 8.72 6.11 14.01
C LEU A 58 7.38 6.67 14.53
N SER A 59 6.23 6.24 13.98
CA SER A 59 4.92 6.66 14.50
C SER A 59 4.66 6.18 15.93
N SER A 60 5.07 4.95 16.26
CA SER A 60 4.95 4.40 17.62
C SER A 60 5.84 5.15 18.60
N ASN A 61 7.08 5.49 18.21
CA ASN A 61 8.02 6.24 19.04
C ASN A 61 7.56 7.69 19.32
N LEU A 62 6.81 8.29 18.40
CA LEU A 62 6.28 9.64 18.56
C LEU A 62 4.95 9.68 19.34
N GLU A 63 4.48 8.53 19.86
CA GLU A 63 3.18 8.39 20.53
C GLU A 63 2.04 9.01 19.71
N ILE A 64 2.17 9.00 18.38
CA ILE A 64 1.09 9.45 17.51
C ILE A 64 0.01 8.41 17.70
N ASP A 65 -1.09 8.85 18.31
CA ASP A 65 -2.29 8.06 18.62
C ASP A 65 -3.06 7.70 17.32
N SER A 66 -2.32 7.25 16.32
CA SER A 66 -2.79 6.53 15.16
C SER A 66 -2.67 5.05 15.53
N PRO A 67 -3.76 4.41 15.97
CA PRO A 67 -3.71 3.03 16.38
C PRO A 67 -3.16 2.18 15.23
N ASP A 68 -2.13 1.41 15.58
CA ASP A 68 -1.09 0.67 14.85
C ASP A 68 -1.35 0.07 13.43
N GLU A 69 -2.54 0.20 12.83
CA GLU A 69 -2.90 -0.55 11.62
C GLU A 69 -3.79 0.20 10.63
N SER A 70 -3.73 1.53 10.55
CA SER A 70 -4.45 2.27 9.48
C SER A 70 -3.90 1.94 8.09
N VAL A 71 -2.64 1.54 7.96
CA VAL A 71 -2.00 1.15 6.69
C VAL A 71 -1.71 -0.34 6.68
N ARG A 72 -2.20 -1.08 5.68
CA ARG A 72 -1.88 -2.50 5.43
C ARG A 72 -1.24 -2.64 4.06
N HIS A 73 -0.26 -3.54 3.94
CA HIS A 73 0.36 -3.87 2.67
C HIS A 73 0.19 -5.36 2.38
N ILE A 74 -0.24 -5.66 1.16
CA ILE A 74 -0.35 -7.02 0.62
C ILE A 74 0.65 -7.13 -0.53
N ASP A 75 1.62 -8.02 -0.36
CA ASP A 75 2.41 -8.50 -1.49
C ASP A 75 1.80 -9.77 -2.11
N LEU A 76 1.67 -9.76 -3.43
CA LEU A 76 1.20 -10.88 -4.23
C LEU A 76 2.35 -11.62 -4.91
N SER A 77 3.57 -11.10 -4.87
CA SER A 77 4.73 -11.66 -5.56
C SER A 77 5.09 -13.09 -5.09
N ASP A 78 4.83 -13.41 -3.82
CA ASP A 78 5.18 -14.69 -3.17
C ASP A 78 4.35 -15.89 -3.62
N SER A 79 3.27 -15.70 -4.38
CA SER A 79 2.32 -16.77 -4.70
C SER A 79 1.84 -16.71 -6.15
N PRO A 80 1.58 -17.87 -6.80
CA PRO A 80 0.97 -17.88 -8.12
C PRO A 80 -0.39 -17.18 -8.07
N PHE A 81 -0.63 -16.31 -9.05
CA PHE A 81 -1.86 -15.52 -9.08
C PHE A 81 -3.10 -16.41 -9.21
N SER A 82 -4.05 -16.22 -8.30
CA SER A 82 -5.43 -16.69 -8.46
C SER A 82 -6.39 -15.66 -7.89
N MET A 83 -7.56 -15.52 -8.54
CA MET A 83 -8.60 -14.59 -8.10
C MET A 83 -9.09 -14.88 -6.67
N LEU A 84 -9.08 -16.17 -6.28
CA LEU A 84 -9.43 -16.62 -4.94
C LEU A 84 -8.39 -16.20 -3.90
N CYS A 85 -7.10 -16.32 -4.21
CA CYS A 85 -6.02 -15.86 -3.33
C CYS A 85 -6.09 -14.34 -3.12
N LEU A 86 -6.28 -13.57 -4.20
CA LEU A 86 -6.47 -12.12 -4.13
C LEU A 86 -7.64 -11.76 -3.22
N ARG A 87 -8.80 -12.42 -3.41
CA ARG A 87 -9.99 -12.26 -2.58
C ARG A 87 -9.72 -12.52 -1.11
N ALA A 88 -9.09 -13.65 -0.79
CA ALA A 88 -8.79 -14.02 0.59
C ALA A 88 -7.84 -13.02 1.26
N LYS A 89 -6.75 -12.62 0.57
CA LYS A 89 -5.79 -11.63 1.06
C LYS A 89 -6.45 -10.27 1.31
N LEU A 90 -7.29 -9.80 0.37
CA LEU A 90 -8.04 -8.55 0.52
C LEU A 90 -9.05 -8.61 1.68
N LEU A 91 -9.79 -9.71 1.83
CA LEU A 91 -10.72 -9.90 2.96
C LEU A 91 -10.00 -9.80 4.29
N THR A 92 -8.87 -10.50 4.44
CA THR A 92 -8.08 -10.51 5.68
C THR A 92 -7.52 -9.14 5.99
N ALA A 93 -6.99 -8.42 4.99
CA ALA A 93 -6.49 -7.08 5.19
C ALA A 93 -7.58 -6.10 5.60
N ILE A 94 -8.71 -6.08 4.87
CA ILE A 94 -9.83 -5.17 5.16
C ILE A 94 -10.43 -5.46 6.54
N LYS A 95 -10.56 -6.73 6.96
CA LYS A 95 -11.03 -7.06 8.31
C LYS A 95 -10.21 -6.39 9.42
N GLY A 96 -8.90 -6.28 9.22
CA GLY A 96 -8.03 -5.52 10.12
C GLY A 96 -8.27 -4.01 10.05
N LEU A 97 -8.52 -3.49 8.84
CA LEU A 97 -8.71 -2.06 8.60
C LEU A 97 -10.09 -1.51 9.05
N CYS A 98 -11.11 -2.37 9.17
CA CYS A 98 -12.49 -1.95 9.52
C CYS A 98 -12.61 -1.20 10.85
N ARG A 99 -11.60 -1.28 11.73
CA ARG A 99 -11.59 -0.60 13.03
C ARG A 99 -11.22 0.89 12.92
N PHE A 100 -10.73 1.33 11.75
CA PHE A 100 -10.21 2.67 11.54
C PHE A 100 -11.14 3.50 10.64
N GLY A 101 -11.31 4.77 10.97
CA GLY A 101 -12.14 5.70 10.18
C GLY A 101 -11.49 6.09 8.85
N GLN A 102 -10.16 6.05 8.77
CA GLN A 102 -9.40 6.21 7.54
C GLN A 102 -8.31 5.16 7.49
N SER A 103 -8.29 4.40 6.40
CA SER A 103 -7.31 3.34 6.21
C SER A 103 -6.76 3.35 4.79
N THR A 104 -5.53 2.88 4.64
CA THR A 104 -4.83 2.78 3.36
C THR A 104 -4.39 1.34 3.14
N LEU A 105 -4.80 0.76 2.03
CA LEU A 105 -4.41 -0.56 1.58
C LEU A 105 -3.42 -0.42 0.42
N LEU A 106 -2.20 -0.89 0.64
CA LEU A 106 -1.17 -1.00 -0.39
C LEU A 106 -1.21 -2.39 -1.00
N LEU A 107 -1.16 -2.47 -2.32
CA LEU A 107 -1.14 -3.72 -3.07
C LEU A 107 0.02 -3.70 -4.07
N SER A 108 0.94 -4.64 -3.92
CA SER A 108 2.12 -4.80 -4.78
C SER A 108 2.21 -6.21 -5.36
N GLY A 109 3.17 -6.44 -6.25
CA GLY A 109 3.53 -7.78 -6.69
C GLY A 109 2.54 -8.41 -7.68
N LEU A 110 1.47 -7.71 -8.06
CA LEU A 110 0.41 -8.24 -8.92
C LEU A 110 0.95 -8.57 -10.32
N LYS A 111 1.91 -7.79 -10.79
CA LYS A 111 2.60 -8.01 -12.06
C LYS A 111 3.47 -9.27 -12.02
N GLU A 112 4.26 -9.41 -10.96
CA GLU A 112 5.15 -10.54 -10.73
C GLU A 112 4.35 -11.84 -10.57
N ALA A 113 3.21 -11.80 -9.86
CA ALA A 113 2.33 -12.95 -9.63
C ALA A 113 1.69 -13.50 -10.93
N LEU A 114 1.33 -12.62 -11.87
CA LEU A 114 0.72 -12.98 -13.16
C LEU A 114 1.76 -13.34 -14.22
N CYS A 115 2.90 -12.64 -14.21
CA CYS A 115 3.96 -12.81 -15.18
C CYS A 115 5.32 -12.74 -14.49
N PRO A 116 5.83 -13.87 -13.97
CA PRO A 116 7.17 -13.92 -13.41
C PRO A 116 8.20 -13.52 -14.47
N THR A 117 9.30 -12.93 -14.00
CA THR A 117 10.36 -12.37 -14.85
C THR A 117 10.84 -13.37 -15.90
N GLY A 118 10.90 -12.93 -17.16
CA GLY A 118 11.31 -13.77 -18.30
C GLY A 118 10.17 -14.43 -19.09
N ARG A 119 8.90 -14.31 -18.69
CA ARG A 119 7.75 -14.79 -19.49
C ARG A 119 7.11 -13.68 -20.33
N ARG A 120 6.59 -14.04 -21.51
CA ARG A 120 5.80 -13.14 -22.37
C ARG A 120 4.41 -12.90 -21.78
N TRP A 121 3.92 -11.67 -21.97
CA TRP A 121 2.54 -11.31 -21.72
C TRP A 121 1.65 -11.92 -22.79
N SER A 122 0.71 -12.76 -22.37
CA SER A 122 -0.39 -13.19 -23.24
C SER A 122 -1.56 -12.22 -23.11
N PRO A 123 -2.43 -12.10 -24.13
CA PRO A 123 -3.64 -11.29 -24.05
C PRO A 123 -4.54 -11.72 -22.87
N LYS A 124 -4.58 -13.02 -22.57
CA LYS A 124 -5.28 -13.56 -21.39
C LYS A 124 -4.73 -13.00 -20.07
N LYS A 125 -3.41 -12.96 -19.90
CA LYS A 125 -2.78 -12.38 -18.69
C LYS A 125 -2.99 -10.88 -18.56
N ALA A 126 -3.04 -10.17 -19.68
CA ALA A 126 -3.38 -8.75 -19.70
C ALA A 126 -4.82 -8.52 -19.20
N GLN A 127 -5.76 -9.37 -19.63
CA GLN A 127 -7.13 -9.35 -19.13
C GLN A 127 -7.18 -9.70 -17.63
N ASP A 128 -6.53 -10.80 -17.23
CA ASP A 128 -6.48 -11.22 -15.82
C ASP A 128 -5.91 -10.11 -14.91
N TYR A 129 -4.91 -9.35 -15.39
CA TYR A 129 -4.36 -8.19 -14.69
C TYR A 129 -5.38 -7.06 -14.51
N GLN A 130 -6.11 -6.72 -15.57
CA GLN A 130 -7.13 -5.68 -15.53
C GLN A 130 -8.31 -6.09 -14.64
N ASP A 131 -8.76 -7.34 -14.75
CA ASP A 131 -9.83 -7.90 -13.93
C ASP A 131 -9.45 -7.91 -12.44
N ALA A 132 -8.20 -8.23 -12.13
CA ALA A 132 -7.69 -8.18 -10.76
C ALA A 132 -7.70 -6.75 -10.17
N ILE A 133 -7.31 -5.76 -10.97
CA ILE A 133 -7.33 -4.35 -10.56
C ILE A 133 -8.76 -3.86 -10.37
N ALA A 134 -9.64 -4.13 -11.33
CA ALA A 134 -11.04 -3.75 -11.26
C ALA A 134 -11.70 -4.37 -10.03
N PHE A 135 -11.47 -5.66 -9.81
CA PHE A 135 -11.95 -6.36 -8.63
C PHE A 135 -11.44 -5.74 -7.33
N ALA A 136 -10.14 -5.46 -7.21
CA ALA A 136 -9.59 -4.86 -5.99
C ALA A 136 -10.22 -3.50 -5.70
N ARG A 137 -10.42 -2.66 -6.73
CA ARG A 137 -11.07 -1.35 -6.61
C ARG A 137 -12.52 -1.48 -6.17
N ASP A 138 -13.31 -2.27 -6.89
CA ASP A 138 -14.72 -2.49 -6.59
C ASP A 138 -14.91 -3.07 -5.18
N PHE A 139 -14.04 -3.99 -4.80
CA PHE A 139 -14.06 -4.64 -3.49
C PHE A 139 -13.77 -3.68 -2.34
N CYS A 140 -12.85 -2.72 -2.53
CA CYS A 140 -12.56 -1.69 -1.55
C CYS A 140 -13.67 -0.63 -1.50
N GLN A 141 -14.23 -0.24 -2.65
CA GLN A 141 -15.33 0.71 -2.72
C GLN A 141 -16.60 0.17 -2.05
N GLN A 142 -16.98 -1.08 -2.33
CA GLN A 142 -18.16 -1.72 -1.73
C GLN A 142 -18.07 -1.86 -0.21
N ARG A 143 -16.85 -1.86 0.36
CA ARG A 143 -16.64 -1.95 1.81
C ARG A 143 -16.23 -0.64 2.47
N SER A 144 -16.10 0.42 1.69
CA SER A 144 -15.92 1.76 2.23
C SER A 144 -17.28 2.26 2.73
N LEU A 145 -17.36 2.59 4.01
CA LEU A 145 -18.53 3.20 4.63
C LEU A 145 -18.34 4.72 4.69
N PRO A 146 -19.41 5.53 4.79
CA PRO A 146 -19.29 6.99 4.95
C PRO A 146 -18.43 7.42 6.15
N ARG A 147 -18.29 6.55 7.15
CA ARG A 147 -17.47 6.76 8.36
C ARG A 147 -16.14 5.99 8.37
N SER A 148 -15.90 5.13 7.38
CA SER A 148 -14.66 4.33 7.26
C SER A 148 -14.27 4.24 5.79
N GLN A 149 -13.34 5.11 5.39
CA GLN A 149 -12.87 5.18 4.00
C GLN A 149 -11.60 4.34 3.84
N ILE A 150 -11.59 3.49 2.80
CA ILE A 150 -10.43 2.66 2.44
C ILE A 150 -9.80 3.24 1.17
N ASN A 151 -8.57 3.73 1.29
CA ASN A 151 -7.77 4.20 0.17
C ASN A 151 -6.95 3.05 -0.40
N LEU A 152 -7.19 2.66 -1.65
CA LEU A 152 -6.43 1.60 -2.32
C LEU A 152 -5.31 2.20 -3.17
N VAL A 153 -4.08 1.72 -2.96
CA VAL A 153 -2.89 2.07 -3.76
C VAL A 153 -2.33 0.81 -4.39
N ILE A 154 -2.22 0.80 -5.72
CA ILE A 154 -1.64 -0.31 -6.48
C ILE A 154 -0.38 0.20 -7.17
N TYR A 155 0.76 -0.46 -6.99
CA TYR A 155 2.05 -0.04 -7.58
C TYR A 155 2.92 -1.21 -8.06
#